data_AF-A0A353GJE6-F1
#
_entry.id   AF-A0A353GJE6-F1
#
_cell.length_a   1.000
_cell.length_b   1.000
_cell.length_c   1.000
_cell.angle_alpha   90.00
_cell.angle_beta   90.00
_cell.angle_gamma   90.00
#
_symmetry.space_group_name_H-M   'P 1'
#
loop_
_entity.id
_entity.type
_entity.pdbx_description
1 polymer ?
#
loop_
_entity_poly.entity_id
_entity_poly.type
_entity_poly.pdbx_seq_one_letter_code
_entity_poly.pdbx_strand_id
1 'polypeptide(L)'
;MLLQLGRNEEAASVYKQALSLDAKQVDTEFLNGYVVSLIHIPGSNLAPVIPLLERALAAEPSNFRIEGSLAIALSLTGNQSQARQHFEQVIRRYPNAAAPDVLYYYGRLRLEEGEPQAALAFLRLARERSPRPLPEYQAAIDQAESALKKTEK
;
A
#
# COMPACT_ATOMS: atom_id res chain seq x y z
N MET A 1 2.18 -18.74 -6.05
CA MET A 1 1.39 -17.48 -6.12
C MET A 1 -0.12 -17.75 -6.12
N LEU A 2 -0.64 -18.71 -6.92
CA LEU A 2 -2.08 -19.02 -7.00
C LEU A 2 -2.78 -19.33 -5.66
N LEU A 3 -2.17 -20.11 -4.77
CA LEU A 3 -2.77 -20.41 -3.46
C LEU A 3 -2.94 -19.18 -2.57
N GLN A 4 -2.05 -18.19 -2.69
CA GLN A 4 -2.15 -16.95 -1.92
C GLN A 4 -3.19 -16.01 -2.54
N LEU A 5 -3.28 -15.98 -3.88
CA LEU A 5 -4.34 -15.26 -4.60
C LEU A 5 -5.73 -15.75 -4.17
N GLY A 6 -5.97 -17.06 -4.17
CA GLY A 6 -7.26 -17.61 -3.72
C GLY A 6 -7.61 -17.20 -2.28
N ARG A 7 -6.63 -17.26 -1.36
CA ARG A 7 -6.83 -16.82 0.03
C ARG A 7 -7.14 -15.32 0.14
N ASN A 8 -6.49 -14.49 -0.68
CA ASN A 8 -6.74 -13.05 -0.68
C ASN A 8 -8.15 -12.74 -1.23
N GLU A 9 -8.58 -13.43 -2.29
CA GLU A 9 -9.93 -13.30 -2.86
C GLU A 9 -11.01 -13.71 -1.86
N GLU A 10 -10.82 -14.85 -1.18
CA GLU A 10 -11.70 -15.31 -0.11
C GLU A 10 -11.77 -14.27 1.03
N ALA A 11 -10.62 -13.79 1.50
CA ALA A 11 -10.55 -12.78 2.54
C ALA A 11 -11.28 -11.49 2.11
N ALA A 12 -10.98 -10.97 0.92
CA ALA A 12 -11.63 -9.77 0.38
C ALA A 12 -13.16 -9.94 0.26
N SER A 13 -13.65 -11.14 -0.08
CA SER A 13 -15.07 -11.46 -0.11
C SER A 13 -15.70 -11.39 1.29
N VAL A 14 -15.06 -12.00 2.31
CA VAL A 14 -15.51 -11.93 3.70
C VAL A 14 -15.57 -10.48 4.19
N TYR A 15 -14.52 -9.71 3.91
CA TYR A 15 -14.47 -8.29 4.27
C TYR A 15 -15.63 -7.49 3.65
N LYS A 16 -15.86 -7.68 2.34
CA LYS A 16 -16.94 -7.03 1.60
C LYS A 16 -18.32 -7.42 2.13
N GLN A 17 -18.54 -8.70 2.47
CA GLN A 17 -19.81 -9.17 3.02
C GLN A 17 -20.09 -8.54 4.38
N ALA A 18 -19.13 -8.48 5.30
CA ALA A 18 -19.38 -7.87 6.61
C ALA A 18 -19.70 -6.37 6.50
N LEU A 19 -19.00 -5.65 5.62
CA LEU A 19 -19.30 -4.24 5.31
C LEU A 19 -20.72 -4.03 4.79
N SER A 20 -21.27 -5.02 4.05
CA SER A 20 -22.65 -4.97 3.55
C SER A 20 -23.71 -5.27 4.62
N LEU A 21 -23.33 -6.01 5.67
CA LEU A 21 -24.25 -6.42 6.75
C LEU A 21 -24.33 -5.37 7.86
N ASP A 22 -23.20 -4.82 8.30
CA ASP A 22 -23.18 -3.72 9.27
C ASP A 22 -21.93 -2.84 9.12
N ALA A 23 -22.05 -1.79 8.32
CA ALA A 23 -20.98 -0.81 8.12
C ALA A 23 -20.60 0.01 9.37
N LYS A 24 -21.39 -0.05 10.46
CA LYS A 24 -21.09 0.68 11.71
C LYS A 24 -20.22 -0.12 12.67
N GLN A 25 -20.17 -1.45 12.54
CA GLN A 25 -19.35 -2.32 13.40
C GLN A 25 -17.94 -2.59 12.84
N VAL A 26 -17.64 -2.11 11.65
CA VAL A 26 -16.33 -2.33 11.03
C VAL A 26 -15.29 -1.42 11.65
N ASP A 27 -14.34 -2.02 12.37
CA ASP A 27 -13.21 -1.33 12.99
C ASP A 27 -12.06 -1.06 12.00
N THR A 28 -11.04 -0.36 12.49
CA THR A 28 -9.87 0.04 11.70
C THR A 28 -8.97 -1.15 11.34
N GLU A 29 -8.92 -2.20 12.16
CA GLU A 29 -8.15 -3.40 11.86
C GLU A 29 -8.77 -4.18 10.70
N PHE A 30 -10.09 -4.27 10.67
CA PHE A 30 -10.86 -4.90 9.61
C PHE A 30 -10.69 -4.16 8.27
N LEU A 31 -10.77 -2.83 8.27
CA LEU A 31 -10.54 -2.02 7.05
C LEU A 31 -9.12 -2.19 6.52
N ASN A 32 -8.12 -2.18 7.42
CA ASN A 32 -6.73 -2.41 7.03
C ASN A 32 -6.54 -3.81 6.43
N GLY A 33 -7.12 -4.86 7.05
CA GLY A 33 -7.08 -6.22 6.52
C GLY A 33 -7.74 -6.36 5.15
N TYR A 34 -8.84 -5.64 4.93
CA TYR A 34 -9.51 -5.62 3.63
C TYR A 34 -8.61 -5.02 2.54
N VAL A 35 -7.98 -3.87 2.80
CA VAL A 35 -7.04 -3.24 1.87
C VAL A 35 -5.87 -4.16 1.56
N VAL A 36 -5.24 -4.75 2.57
CA VAL A 36 -4.12 -5.70 2.40
C VAL A 36 -4.53 -6.88 1.52
N SER A 37 -5.76 -7.39 1.68
CA SER A 37 -6.25 -8.48 0.83
C SER A 37 -6.41 -8.02 -0.63
N LEU A 38 -6.97 -6.83 -0.86
CA LEU A 38 -7.23 -6.28 -2.19
C LEU A 38 -5.94 -5.94 -2.97
N ILE A 39 -4.92 -5.38 -2.32
CA ILE A 39 -3.68 -4.96 -3.01
C ILE A 39 -2.91 -6.12 -3.63
N HIS A 40 -3.12 -7.33 -3.12
CA HIS A 40 -2.50 -8.56 -3.63
C HIS A 40 -3.37 -9.31 -4.64
N ILE A 41 -4.54 -8.78 -5.00
CA ILE A 41 -5.39 -9.33 -6.06
C ILE A 41 -5.24 -8.42 -7.29
N PRO A 42 -4.66 -8.92 -8.39
CA PRO A 42 -4.49 -8.15 -9.62
C PRO A 42 -5.81 -7.56 -10.12
N GLY A 43 -5.82 -6.26 -10.43
CA GLY A 43 -7.01 -5.57 -10.96
C GLY A 43 -8.07 -5.21 -9.92
N SER A 44 -7.79 -5.36 -8.62
CA SER A 44 -8.72 -4.94 -7.56
C SER A 44 -9.04 -3.45 -7.60
N ASN A 45 -10.32 -3.14 -7.38
CA ASN A 45 -10.79 -1.76 -7.28
C ASN A 45 -10.78 -1.30 -5.81
N LEU A 46 -9.85 -0.40 -5.47
CA LEU A 46 -9.73 0.21 -4.16
C LEU A 46 -10.52 1.52 -4.00
N ALA A 47 -11.14 2.06 -5.07
CA ALA A 47 -11.89 3.30 -4.96
C ALA A 47 -13.03 3.27 -3.91
N PRO A 48 -13.80 2.17 -3.75
CA PRO A 48 -14.87 2.11 -2.76
C PRO A 48 -14.39 2.14 -1.30
N VAL A 49 -13.12 1.78 -1.02
CA VAL A 49 -12.61 1.75 0.36
C VAL A 49 -12.04 3.09 0.82
N ILE A 50 -11.70 4.00 -0.09
CA ILE A 50 -11.17 5.34 0.23
C ILE A 50 -12.06 6.10 1.24
N PRO A 51 -13.37 6.31 1.01
CA PRO A 51 -14.20 7.05 1.96
C PRO A 51 -14.34 6.34 3.32
N LEU A 52 -14.17 5.02 3.38
CA LEU A 52 -14.16 4.27 4.63
C LEU A 52 -12.86 4.53 5.40
N LEU A 53 -11.72 4.53 4.70
CA LEU A 53 -10.40 4.81 5.26
C LEU A 53 -10.29 6.27 5.73
N GLU A 54 -10.85 7.23 5.00
CA GLU A 54 -10.90 8.64 5.42
C GLU A 54 -11.68 8.83 6.72
N ARG A 55 -12.85 8.17 6.83
CA ARG A 55 -13.65 8.19 8.06
C ARG A 55 -12.93 7.51 9.23
N ALA A 56 -12.28 6.38 8.98
CA ALA A 56 -11.47 5.68 9.96
C ALA A 56 -10.31 6.54 10.45
N LEU A 57 -9.60 7.21 9.55
CA LEU A 57 -8.50 8.10 9.90
C LEU A 57 -8.99 9.33 10.67
N ALA A 58 -10.16 9.88 10.33
CA ALA A 58 -10.76 10.98 11.08
C ALA A 58 -11.13 10.57 12.52
N ALA A 59 -11.57 9.33 12.73
CA ALA A 59 -11.84 8.79 14.06
C ALA A 59 -10.56 8.47 14.85
N GLU A 60 -9.51 7.99 14.16
CA GLU A 60 -8.21 7.64 14.76
C GLU A 60 -7.03 8.32 14.02
N PRO A 61 -6.79 9.63 14.23
CA PRO A 61 -5.80 10.40 13.45
C PRO A 61 -4.33 9.99 13.63
N SER A 62 -4.05 9.07 14.55
CA SER A 62 -2.72 8.53 14.80
C SER A 62 -2.56 7.07 14.32
N ASN A 63 -3.60 6.48 13.74
CA ASN A 63 -3.55 5.12 13.22
C ASN A 63 -2.81 5.08 11.87
N PHE A 64 -1.49 4.88 11.94
CA PHE A 64 -0.61 4.84 10.78
C PHE A 64 -0.88 3.68 9.82
N ARG A 65 -1.56 2.62 10.28
CA ARG A 65 -1.95 1.49 9.42
C ARG A 65 -3.08 1.89 8.48
N ILE A 66 -4.08 2.58 9.01
CA ILE A 66 -5.15 3.18 8.21
C ILE A 66 -4.60 4.26 7.29
N GLU A 67 -3.75 5.14 7.80
CA GLU A 67 -3.12 6.20 7.00
C GLU A 67 -2.29 5.63 5.84
N GLY A 68 -1.53 4.55 6.10
CA GLY A 68 -0.79 3.82 5.08
C GLY A 68 -1.70 3.12 4.06
N SER A 69 -2.77 2.49 4.52
CA SER A 69 -3.79 1.87 3.66
C SER A 69 -4.49 2.90 2.76
N LEU A 70 -4.79 4.10 3.28
CA LEU A 70 -5.33 5.21 2.52
C LEU A 70 -4.34 5.68 1.45
N ALA A 71 -3.06 5.84 1.80
CA ALA A 71 -2.01 6.21 0.86
C ALA A 71 -1.91 5.21 -0.31
N ILE A 72 -1.95 3.90 -0.02
CA ILE A 72 -1.91 2.84 -1.03
C ILE A 72 -3.15 2.91 -1.93
N ALA A 73 -4.35 3.01 -1.35
CA ALA A 73 -5.59 3.10 -2.10
C ALA A 73 -5.63 4.34 -3.01
N LEU A 74 -5.18 5.49 -2.51
CA LEU A 74 -5.06 6.72 -3.30
C LEU A 74 -4.07 6.56 -4.45
N SER A 75 -2.90 5.96 -4.21
CA SER A 75 -1.89 5.75 -5.26
C SER A 75 -2.40 4.83 -6.37
N LEU A 76 -3.01 3.71 -6.01
CA LEU A 76 -3.55 2.74 -6.96
C LEU A 76 -4.78 3.24 -7.72
N THR A 77 -5.45 4.28 -7.23
CA THR A 77 -6.58 4.93 -7.91
C THR A 77 -6.19 6.21 -8.66
N GLY A 78 -4.89 6.54 -8.73
CA GLY A 78 -4.37 7.67 -9.49
C GLY A 78 -4.34 9.01 -8.74
N ASN A 79 -4.72 9.04 -7.47
CA ASN A 79 -4.68 10.23 -6.62
C ASN A 79 -3.26 10.45 -6.04
N GLN A 80 -2.27 10.54 -6.92
CA GLN A 80 -0.84 10.45 -6.58
C GLN A 80 -0.36 11.55 -5.62
N SER A 81 -0.86 12.78 -5.76
CA SER A 81 -0.46 13.89 -4.90
C SER A 81 -0.87 13.67 -3.43
N GLN A 82 -2.10 13.24 -3.19
CA GLN A 82 -2.57 12.93 -1.83
C GLN A 82 -1.90 11.66 -1.28
N ALA A 83 -1.71 10.65 -2.13
CA ALA A 83 -0.99 9.44 -1.74
C ALA A 83 0.42 9.77 -1.23
N ARG A 84 1.18 10.59 -1.96
CA ARG A 84 2.52 11.04 -1.56
C ARG A 84 2.50 11.69 -0.17
N GLN A 85 1.57 12.60 0.08
CA GLN A 85 1.45 13.28 1.37
C GLN A 85 1.25 12.30 2.52
N HIS A 86 0.35 11.33 2.37
CA HIS A 86 0.10 10.31 3.40
C HIS A 86 1.29 9.36 3.58
N PHE A 87 1.95 8.92 2.50
CA PHE A 87 3.16 8.12 2.61
C PHE A 87 4.26 8.83 3.40
N GLU A 88 4.51 10.10 3.08
CA GLU A 88 5.51 10.92 3.77
C GLU A 88 5.17 11.12 5.25
N GLN A 89 3.89 11.30 5.59
CA GLN A 89 3.45 11.42 6.97
C GLN A 89 3.68 10.13 7.76
N VAL A 90 3.28 8.97 7.21
CA VAL A 90 3.49 7.67 7.85
C VAL A 90 4.98 7.40 8.07
N ILE A 91 5.81 7.58 7.03
CA ILE A 91 7.25 7.30 7.10
C ILE A 91 7.96 8.27 8.06
N ARG A 92 7.57 9.55 8.07
CA ARG A 92 8.17 10.55 8.97
C ARG A 92 7.82 10.29 10.43
N ARG A 93 6.55 9.98 10.72
CA ARG A 93 6.07 9.76 12.09
C ARG A 93 6.46 8.38 12.64
N TYR A 94 6.54 7.38 11.76
CA TYR A 94 6.72 5.98 12.13
C TYR A 94 7.80 5.28 11.28
N PRO A 95 9.06 5.78 11.30
CA PRO A 95 10.12 5.34 10.39
C PRO A 95 10.42 3.85 10.49
N ASN A 96 10.23 3.23 11.66
CA ASN A 96 10.51 1.82 11.91
C ASN A 96 9.27 0.92 11.88
N ALA A 97 8.06 1.49 11.79
CA ALA A 97 6.81 0.72 11.84
C ALA A 97 6.04 0.71 10.50
N ALA A 98 6.46 1.51 9.51
CA ALA A 98 5.88 1.46 8.17
C ALA A 98 5.94 0.04 7.59
N ALA A 99 4.77 -0.48 7.19
CA ALA A 99 4.63 -1.82 6.65
C ALA A 99 5.36 -1.98 5.31
N PRO A 100 5.82 -3.19 4.96
CA PRO A 100 6.47 -3.46 3.66
C PRO A 100 5.67 -2.97 2.46
N ASP A 101 4.34 -3.15 2.45
CA ASP A 101 3.50 -2.69 1.34
C ASP A 101 3.48 -1.17 1.22
N VAL A 102 3.42 -0.44 2.34
CA VAL A 102 3.48 1.03 2.35
C VAL A 102 4.80 1.52 1.74
N LEU A 103 5.92 0.89 2.12
CA LEU A 103 7.24 1.21 1.58
C LEU A 103 7.35 0.85 0.10
N TYR A 104 6.80 -0.29 -0.30
CA TYR A 104 6.80 -0.73 -1.69
C TYR A 104 5.99 0.20 -2.59
N TYR A 105 4.74 0.51 -2.22
CA TYR A 105 3.90 1.41 -3.02
C TYR A 105 4.44 2.83 -3.05
N TYR A 106 5.03 3.32 -1.96
CA TYR A 106 5.69 4.62 -2.00
C TYR A 106 6.93 4.62 -2.90
N GLY A 107 7.77 3.59 -2.82
CA GLY A 107 8.91 3.43 -3.70
C GLY A 107 8.50 3.37 -5.18
N ARG A 108 7.41 2.67 -5.49
CA ARG A 108 6.82 2.65 -6.83
C ARG A 108 6.32 4.01 -7.29
N LEU A 109 5.61 4.74 -6.42
CA LEU A 109 5.17 6.09 -6.73
C LEU A 109 6.36 7.00 -7.07
N ARG A 110 7.44 6.98 -6.27
CA ARG A 110 8.66 7.75 -6.56
C ARG A 110 9.30 7.36 -7.88
N LEU A 111 9.23 6.08 -8.27
CA LEU A 111 9.74 5.61 -9.55
C LEU A 111 8.92 6.14 -10.73
N GLU A 112 7.59 6.14 -10.59
CA GLU A 112 6.65 6.73 -11.57
C GLU A 112 6.84 8.24 -11.69
N GLU A 113 7.25 8.91 -10.62
CA GLU A 113 7.56 10.34 -10.57
C GLU A 113 8.96 10.69 -11.13
N GLY A 114 9.70 9.70 -11.62
CA GLY A 114 11.03 9.90 -12.20
C GLY A 114 12.14 10.07 -11.18
N GLU A 115 11.94 9.58 -9.95
CA GLU A 115 12.89 9.68 -8.85
C GLU A 115 13.45 8.30 -8.45
N PRO A 116 14.17 7.60 -9.35
CA PRO A 116 14.56 6.21 -9.15
C PRO A 116 15.53 6.01 -7.98
N GLN A 117 16.35 7.01 -7.64
CA GLN A 117 17.24 6.95 -6.48
C GLN A 117 16.45 6.88 -5.16
N ALA A 118 15.42 7.73 -5.02
CA ALA A 118 14.55 7.75 -3.84
C ALA A 118 13.70 6.47 -3.79
N ALA A 119 13.16 6.04 -4.94
CA ALA A 119 12.43 4.78 -5.06
C ALA A 119 13.24 3.59 -4.54
N LEU A 120 14.50 3.45 -4.98
CA LEU A 120 15.36 2.33 -4.65
C LEU A 120 15.57 2.17 -3.13
N ALA A 121 15.68 3.28 -2.39
CA ALA A 121 15.81 3.24 -0.94
C ALA A 121 14.59 2.59 -0.27
N PHE A 122 13.38 3.04 -0.63
CA PHE A 122 12.14 2.50 -0.06
C PHE A 122 11.86 1.07 -0.51
N LEU A 123 12.11 0.73 -1.77
CA LEU A 123 11.90 -0.61 -2.31
C LEU A 123 12.82 -1.65 -1.66
N ARG A 124 14.10 -1.30 -1.43
CA ARG A 124 15.03 -2.16 -0.68
C ARG A 124 14.56 -2.37 0.76
N LEU A 125 14.10 -1.30 1.41
CA LEU A 125 13.59 -1.38 2.78
C LEU A 125 12.31 -2.23 2.86
N ALA A 126 11.41 -2.14 1.88
CA ALA A 126 10.22 -2.99 1.79
C ALA A 126 10.62 -4.48 1.72
N ARG A 127 11.60 -4.81 0.88
CA ARG A 127 12.14 -6.17 0.75
C ARG A 127 12.80 -6.66 2.03
N GLU A 128 13.61 -5.81 2.68
CA GLU A 128 14.31 -6.15 3.92
C GLU A 128 13.35 -6.39 5.09
N ARG A 129 12.31 -5.55 5.23
CA ARG A 129 11.35 -5.63 6.33
C ARG A 129 10.30 -6.71 6.16
N SER A 130 10.17 -7.29 4.97
CA SER A 130 9.22 -8.35 4.73
C SER A 130 9.80 -9.70 5.15
N PRO A 131 9.19 -10.42 6.11
CA PRO A 131 9.61 -11.77 6.47
C PRO A 131 9.47 -12.75 5.30
N ARG A 132 8.61 -12.42 4.33
CA ARG A 132 8.44 -13.15 3.07
C ARG A 132 8.32 -12.13 1.93
N PRO A 133 9.44 -11.67 1.38
CA PRO A 133 9.44 -10.68 0.32
C PRO A 133 8.68 -11.17 -0.90
N LEU A 134 7.87 -10.30 -1.49
CA LEU A 134 7.10 -10.63 -2.67
C LEU A 134 7.95 -10.44 -3.94
N PRO A 135 7.78 -11.26 -4.99
CA PRO A 135 8.57 -11.15 -6.22
C PRO A 135 8.54 -9.75 -6.85
N GLU A 136 7.41 -9.05 -6.75
CA GLU A 136 7.23 -7.70 -7.25
C GLU A 136 8.14 -6.66 -6.57
N TYR A 137 8.58 -6.91 -5.33
CA TYR A 137 9.55 -6.03 -4.67
C TYR A 137 10.89 -6.06 -5.39
N GLN A 138 11.35 -7.26 -5.81
CA GLN A 138 12.57 -7.40 -6.58
C GLN A 138 12.42 -6.76 -7.97
N ALA A 139 11.31 -7.02 -8.64
CA ALA A 139 11.06 -6.46 -9.97
C ALA A 139 11.08 -4.91 -9.96
N ALA A 140 10.51 -4.28 -8.93
CA ALA A 140 10.55 -2.83 -8.78
C ALA A 140 11.96 -2.30 -8.48
N ILE A 141 12.76 -3.03 -7.68
CA ILE A 141 14.18 -2.70 -7.45
C ILE A 141 14.96 -2.72 -8.76
N ASP A 142 14.81 -3.79 -9.56
CA ASP A 142 15.49 -3.94 -10.84
C ASP A 142 15.08 -2.82 -11.83
N GLN A 143 13.80 -2.43 -11.82
CA GLN A 143 13.29 -1.31 -12.61
C GLN A 143 13.94 0.02 -12.20
N ALA A 144 14.05 0.29 -10.90
CA ALA A 144 14.70 1.49 -10.38
C ALA A 144 16.20 1.53 -10.73
N GLU A 145 16.91 0.43 -10.59
CA GLU A 145 18.33 0.33 -10.96
C GLU A 145 18.55 0.50 -12.47
N SER A 146 17.67 -0.05 -13.29
CA SER A 146 17.69 0.15 -14.75
C SER A 146 17.44 1.62 -15.13
N ALA A 147 16.52 2.30 -14.45
CA ALA A 147 16.25 3.71 -14.66
C ALA A 147 17.48 4.59 -14.33
N LEU A 148 18.18 4.31 -13.22
CA LEU A 148 19.40 5.03 -12.85
C LEU A 148 20.52 4.88 -13.90
N LYS A 149 20.75 3.66 -14.38
CA LYS A 149 21.75 3.41 -15.43
C LYS A 149 21.46 4.13 -16.75
N LYS A 150 20.19 4.46 -17.02
CA LYS A 150 19.79 5.23 -18.21
C LYS A 150 20.01 6.72 -18.04
N THR A 151 19.93 7.25 -16.81
CA THR A 151 20.17 8.67 -16.53
C THR A 151 21.66 9.04 -16.47
N GLU A 152 22.55 8.05 -16.33
CA GLU A 152 24.01 8.22 -16.29
C GLU A 152 24.67 8.16 -17.69
N LYS A 153 23.90 7.87 -18.74
CA LYS A 153 24.36 7.82 -20.14
C LYS A 153 23.89 9.04 -20.92
#